data_AF-A0A5D6YFB9-F1
#
_entry.id   AF-A0A5D6YFB9-F1
#
_cell.length_a   1.000
_cell.length_b   1.000
_cell.length_c   1.000
_cell.angle_alpha   90.00
_cell.angle_beta   90.00
_cell.angle_gamma   90.00
#
_symmetry.space_group_name_H-M   'P 1'
#
loop_
_entity.id
_entity.type
_entity.pdbx_description
1 polymer ?
#
loop_
_entity_poly.entity_id
_entity_poly.type
_entity_poly.pdbx_seq_one_letter_code
_entity_poly.pdbx_strand_id
1 'polypeptide(L)'
;MNTSPPTATSKKKRIVLQRYVPPPPSSPQQQCQYADQQTTLRSTGTRKRGGGERLNDAQRLEIIRLRRQTDAPSLRSVASAFNVSERSIRNVMLSAAVIEQRTAHTDLQCQLRTFRSAAPRFPELEERVIEWLQALREIHINPAPSAVIEKAKAVAGDLGIAGFKGSPGWFERFRKRRRLVDRPRVTIGGYDSEVKIGELDHVESEEEAVEEAVGSDVHEPELHPPGEPTVLPSVFPQPQPSAVEDATNVQTLLRQLADLESKLRAFQHAHPLECGRLQQCLANATVIRHDLLAVHANMQVRSMRATAGFGDVDVDVQPPPLPELA
;
A
#
# COMPACT_ATOMS: atom_id res chain seq x y z
N MET A 1 -72.18 -10.80 49.20
CA MET A 1 -71.83 -9.50 48.59
C MET A 1 -70.65 -9.73 47.67
N ASN A 2 -70.90 -9.77 46.35
CA ASN A 2 -69.90 -10.01 45.31
C ASN A 2 -69.31 -8.67 44.85
N THR A 3 -67.99 -8.54 44.86
CA THR A 3 -67.29 -7.42 44.24
C THR A 3 -66.22 -7.96 43.29
N SER A 4 -66.52 -7.93 41.99
CA SER A 4 -65.56 -8.14 40.91
C SER A 4 -64.74 -6.86 40.65
N PRO A 5 -63.45 -6.98 40.26
CA PRO A 5 -62.63 -5.82 39.93
C PRO A 5 -62.82 -5.35 38.46
N PRO A 6 -62.59 -4.06 38.16
CA PRO A 6 -62.80 -3.49 36.84
C PRO A 6 -61.66 -3.85 35.87
N THR A 7 -62.03 -4.28 34.67
CA THR A 7 -61.13 -4.54 33.55
C THR A 7 -60.64 -3.24 32.92
N ALA A 8 -59.33 -2.99 32.96
CA ALA A 8 -58.69 -1.89 32.26
C ALA A 8 -58.64 -2.14 30.74
N THR A 9 -59.23 -1.24 29.95
CA THR A 9 -59.19 -1.28 28.49
C THR A 9 -57.99 -0.50 27.97
N SER A 10 -56.94 -1.20 27.55
CA SER A 10 -55.77 -0.59 26.88
C SER A 10 -56.13 -0.16 25.45
N LYS A 11 -56.32 1.15 25.24
CA LYS A 11 -56.43 1.76 23.91
C LYS A 11 -55.08 1.65 23.17
N LYS A 12 -55.01 0.78 22.15
CA LYS A 12 -53.90 0.75 21.19
C LYS A 12 -53.89 2.05 20.38
N LYS A 13 -52.96 2.97 20.70
CA LYS A 13 -52.65 4.12 19.84
C LYS A 13 -52.02 3.60 18.54
N ARG A 14 -52.72 3.81 17.43
CA ARG A 14 -52.23 3.55 16.07
C ARG A 14 -51.21 4.65 15.73
N ILE A 15 -49.92 4.34 15.85
CA ILE A 15 -48.85 5.24 15.37
C ILE A 15 -48.94 5.26 13.85
N VAL A 16 -49.35 6.40 13.30
CA VAL A 16 -49.24 6.68 11.86
C VAL A 16 -47.79 7.09 11.65
N LEU A 17 -46.97 6.15 11.16
CA LEU A 17 -45.64 6.47 10.65
C LEU A 17 -45.84 7.38 9.43
N GLN A 18 -45.64 8.68 9.66
CA GLN A 18 -45.48 9.66 8.59
C GLN A 18 -44.31 9.17 7.73
N ARG A 19 -44.59 8.91 6.44
CA ARG A 19 -43.55 8.45 5.51
C ARG A 19 -42.46 9.51 5.49
N TYR A 20 -41.26 9.16 5.94
CA TYR A 20 -40.08 9.98 5.73
C TYR A 20 -39.84 10.03 4.22
N VAL A 21 -40.11 11.20 3.64
CA VAL A 21 -39.71 11.53 2.27
C VAL A 21 -38.36 12.23 2.42
N PRO A 22 -37.25 11.63 1.95
CA PRO A 22 -35.96 12.30 2.01
C PRO A 22 -36.04 13.62 1.22
N PRO A 23 -35.35 14.68 1.68
CA PRO A 23 -35.30 15.94 0.95
C PRO A 23 -34.77 15.70 -0.48
N PRO A 24 -35.33 16.36 -1.49
CA PRO A 24 -34.88 16.19 -2.87
C PRO A 24 -33.40 16.61 -2.98
N PRO A 25 -32.60 15.88 -3.77
CA PRO A 25 -31.19 16.18 -3.93
C PRO A 25 -30.99 17.55 -4.58
N SER A 26 -30.07 18.35 -4.04
CA SER A 26 -29.80 19.74 -4.46
C SER A 26 -29.06 19.87 -5.79
N SER A 27 -28.72 18.74 -6.45
CA SER A 27 -27.90 18.75 -7.67
C SER A 27 -28.50 17.91 -8.80
N PRO A 28 -28.57 18.45 -10.04
CA PRO A 28 -29.14 17.75 -11.21
C PRO A 28 -28.51 16.38 -11.52
N GLN A 29 -27.23 16.18 -11.19
CA GLN A 29 -26.52 14.92 -11.41
C GLN A 29 -26.96 13.79 -10.43
N GLN A 30 -27.48 14.14 -9.26
CA GLN A 30 -28.05 13.17 -8.31
C GLN A 30 -29.49 12.77 -8.68
N GLN A 31 -30.21 13.60 -9.44
CA GLN A 31 -31.59 13.35 -9.87
C GLN A 31 -31.70 12.17 -10.85
N CYS A 32 -30.72 11.99 -11.75
CA CYS A 32 -30.71 10.86 -12.69
C CYS A 32 -30.50 9.50 -12.00
N GLN A 33 -29.84 9.45 -10.83
CA GLN A 33 -29.61 8.18 -10.09
C GLN A 33 -30.74 7.83 -9.10
N TYR A 34 -31.55 8.81 -8.72
CA TYR A 34 -32.71 8.63 -7.84
C TYR A 34 -33.97 8.15 -8.59
N ALA A 35 -34.10 8.48 -9.88
CA ALA A 35 -35.27 8.12 -10.68
C ALA A 35 -35.34 6.61 -11.03
N ASP A 36 -34.20 5.96 -11.27
CA ASP A 36 -34.16 4.52 -11.62
C ASP A 36 -34.52 3.59 -10.45
N GLN A 37 -34.47 4.07 -9.21
CA GLN A 37 -34.79 3.26 -8.01
C GLN A 37 -36.28 3.22 -7.66
N GLN A 38 -37.13 4.09 -8.26
CA GLN A 38 -38.51 4.27 -7.82
C GLN A 38 -39.58 3.62 -8.72
N THR A 39 -39.22 3.08 -9.89
CA THR A 39 -40.19 2.68 -10.94
C THR A 39 -40.65 1.20 -10.90
N THR A 40 -40.58 0.50 -9.75
CA THR A 40 -41.04 -0.91 -9.66
C THR A 40 -42.04 -1.16 -8.53
N LEU A 41 -43.04 -0.29 -8.39
CA LEU A 41 -44.16 -0.58 -7.51
C LEU A 41 -45.26 -1.34 -8.25
N ARG A 42 -45.62 -2.50 -7.68
CA ARG A 42 -46.88 -3.25 -7.83
C ARG A 42 -46.89 -4.42 -8.82
N SER A 43 -46.22 -5.51 -8.43
CA SER A 43 -46.56 -6.87 -8.86
C SER A 43 -47.01 -7.69 -7.65
N THR A 44 -48.31 -8.01 -7.59
CA THR A 44 -48.92 -8.93 -6.62
C THR A 44 -48.84 -10.39 -7.09
N GLY A 45 -47.78 -10.76 -7.80
CA GLY A 45 -47.48 -12.15 -8.13
C GLY A 45 -46.85 -12.88 -6.95
N THR A 46 -47.16 -14.16 -6.79
CA THR A 46 -46.43 -15.06 -5.88
C THR A 46 -44.94 -14.98 -6.22
N ARG A 47 -44.15 -14.39 -5.32
CA ARG A 47 -42.72 -14.16 -5.56
C ARG A 47 -42.02 -15.51 -5.74
N LYS A 48 -41.43 -15.74 -6.92
CA LYS A 48 -40.53 -16.89 -7.16
C LYS A 48 -39.43 -16.91 -6.10
N ARG A 49 -38.97 -18.09 -5.67
CA ARG A 49 -37.85 -18.22 -4.71
C ARG A 49 -36.66 -17.40 -5.24
N GLY A 50 -36.18 -16.45 -4.43
CA GLY A 50 -35.08 -15.55 -4.80
C GLY A 50 -35.48 -14.27 -5.54
N GLY A 51 -36.76 -14.01 -5.80
CA GLY A 51 -37.25 -12.81 -6.50
C GLY A 51 -37.42 -11.56 -5.63
N GLY A 52 -36.87 -11.54 -4.41
CA GLY A 52 -36.83 -10.32 -3.59
C GLY A 52 -35.63 -9.45 -3.96
N GLU A 53 -35.75 -8.14 -3.75
CA GLU A 53 -34.66 -7.19 -4.03
C GLU A 53 -33.39 -7.57 -3.25
N ARG A 54 -32.22 -7.42 -3.88
CA ARG A 54 -30.96 -7.76 -3.24
C ARG A 54 -30.49 -6.58 -2.41
N LEU A 55 -30.40 -6.75 -1.09
CA LEU A 55 -29.88 -5.70 -0.22
C LEU A 55 -28.39 -5.45 -0.48
N ASN A 56 -27.99 -4.18 -0.59
CA ASN A 56 -26.59 -3.76 -0.51
C ASN A 56 -26.18 -3.49 0.95
N ASP A 57 -24.91 -3.18 1.20
CA ASP A 57 -24.41 -2.99 2.57
C ASP A 57 -24.94 -1.72 3.22
N ALA A 58 -25.14 -0.65 2.45
CA ALA A 58 -25.75 0.59 2.96
C ALA A 58 -27.20 0.35 3.43
N GLN A 59 -28.01 -0.35 2.63
CA GLN A 59 -29.38 -0.74 2.99
C GLN A 59 -29.41 -1.66 4.21
N ARG A 60 -28.46 -2.60 4.32
CA ARG A 60 -28.35 -3.47 5.50
C ARG A 60 -28.05 -2.67 6.76
N LEU A 61 -27.15 -1.69 6.69
CA LEU A 61 -26.85 -0.79 7.83
C LEU A 61 -28.06 0.04 8.22
N GLU A 62 -28.81 0.56 7.25
CA GLU A 62 -30.03 1.32 7.56
C GLU A 62 -31.10 0.43 8.24
N ILE A 63 -31.26 -0.81 7.77
CA ILE A 63 -32.14 -1.80 8.44
C ILE A 63 -31.69 -2.04 9.88
N ILE A 64 -30.37 -2.21 10.12
CA ILE A 64 -29.81 -2.42 11.46
C ILE A 64 -30.09 -1.20 12.34
N ARG A 65 -29.86 0.01 11.82
CA ARG A 65 -30.11 1.28 12.50
C ARG A 65 -31.58 1.39 12.93
N LEU A 66 -32.52 1.23 11.99
CA LEU A 66 -33.96 1.28 12.26
C LEU A 66 -34.41 0.24 13.30
N ARG A 67 -33.82 -0.96 13.28
CA ARG A 67 -34.22 -2.04 14.18
C ARG A 67 -33.60 -1.96 15.58
N ARG A 68 -32.56 -1.14 15.77
CA ARG A 68 -31.95 -0.87 17.08
C ARG A 68 -32.54 0.35 17.79
N GLN A 69 -33.31 1.19 17.10
CA GLN A 69 -34.03 2.31 17.71
C GLN A 69 -35.01 1.83 18.80
N THR A 70 -35.26 2.67 19.81
CA THR A 70 -36.17 2.37 20.93
C THR A 70 -37.62 2.18 20.47
N ASP A 71 -38.01 2.84 19.38
CA ASP A 71 -39.31 2.77 18.72
C ASP A 71 -39.26 1.96 17.41
N ALA A 72 -38.56 0.82 17.43
CA ALA A 72 -38.28 0.04 16.23
C ALA A 72 -39.56 -0.38 15.44
N PRO A 73 -39.68 -0.02 14.15
CA PRO A 73 -40.83 -0.37 13.31
C PRO A 73 -40.93 -1.89 13.11
N SER A 74 -42.15 -2.42 13.02
CA SER A 74 -42.37 -3.88 12.86
C SER A 74 -41.57 -4.48 11.70
N LEU A 75 -41.14 -5.74 11.84
CA LEU A 75 -40.38 -6.44 10.79
C LEU A 75 -41.08 -6.41 9.43
N ARG A 76 -42.40 -6.56 9.42
CA ARG A 76 -43.23 -6.50 8.22
C ARG A 76 -43.17 -5.13 7.53
N SER A 77 -43.19 -4.05 8.33
CA SER A 77 -43.08 -2.69 7.80
C SER A 77 -41.70 -2.44 7.17
N VAL A 78 -40.63 -2.86 7.85
CA VAL A 78 -39.27 -2.73 7.32
C VAL A 78 -39.11 -3.57 6.05
N ALA A 79 -39.56 -4.82 6.07
CA ALA A 79 -39.53 -5.70 4.89
C ALA A 79 -40.26 -5.09 3.69
N SER A 80 -41.42 -4.46 3.92
CA SER A 80 -42.17 -3.76 2.87
C SER A 80 -41.43 -2.53 2.34
N ALA A 81 -40.77 -1.75 3.20
CA ALA A 81 -40.03 -0.54 2.80
C ALA A 81 -38.83 -0.88 1.89
N PHE A 82 -38.14 -1.99 2.18
CA PHE A 82 -36.99 -2.45 1.40
C PHE A 82 -37.33 -3.49 0.32
N ASN A 83 -38.62 -3.77 0.08
CA ASN A 83 -39.11 -4.79 -0.86
C ASN A 83 -38.47 -6.20 -0.68
N VAL A 84 -38.18 -6.59 0.55
CA VAL A 84 -37.61 -7.90 0.90
C VAL A 84 -38.56 -8.75 1.74
N SER A 85 -38.20 -10.00 1.99
CA SER A 85 -38.94 -10.85 2.92
C SER A 85 -38.58 -10.53 4.37
N GLU A 86 -39.49 -10.77 5.32
CA GLU A 86 -39.18 -10.66 6.75
C GLU A 86 -38.01 -11.57 7.16
N ARG A 87 -37.89 -12.75 6.54
CA ARG A 87 -36.75 -13.65 6.74
C ARG A 87 -35.43 -12.99 6.35
N SER A 88 -35.42 -12.20 5.27
CA SER A 88 -34.24 -11.42 4.87
C SER A 88 -33.85 -10.41 5.94
N ILE A 89 -34.82 -9.68 6.51
CA ILE A 89 -34.57 -8.74 7.61
C ILE A 89 -34.00 -9.46 8.83
N ARG A 90 -34.56 -10.60 9.23
CA ARG A 90 -34.03 -11.41 10.34
C ARG A 90 -32.59 -11.86 10.09
N ASN A 91 -32.28 -12.33 8.88
CA ASN A 91 -30.91 -12.74 8.51
C ASN A 91 -29.93 -11.56 8.56
N VAL A 92 -30.36 -10.35 8.17
CA VAL A 92 -29.55 -9.13 8.31
C VAL A 92 -29.26 -8.86 9.77
N MET A 93 -30.27 -8.93 10.64
CA MET A 93 -30.08 -8.73 12.09
C MET A 93 -29.19 -9.79 12.73
N LEU A 94 -29.31 -11.06 12.33
CA LEU A 94 -28.41 -12.14 12.80
C LEU A 94 -26.95 -11.89 12.41
N SER A 95 -26.72 -11.26 11.25
CA SER A 95 -25.37 -10.95 10.75
C SER A 95 -24.93 -9.52 11.06
N ALA A 96 -25.64 -8.79 11.93
CA ALA A 96 -25.48 -7.35 12.10
C ALA A 96 -24.05 -6.96 12.49
N ALA A 97 -23.46 -7.63 13.48
CA ALA A 97 -22.09 -7.36 13.92
C ALA A 97 -21.07 -7.53 12.78
N VAL A 98 -21.22 -8.59 11.96
CA VAL A 98 -20.34 -8.85 10.82
C VAL A 98 -20.49 -7.77 9.74
N ILE A 99 -21.73 -7.32 9.50
CA ILE A 99 -22.01 -6.25 8.54
C ILE A 99 -21.38 -4.94 9.03
N GLU A 100 -21.57 -4.57 10.29
CA GLU A 100 -21.01 -3.34 10.87
C GLU A 100 -19.48 -3.34 10.86
N GLN A 101 -18.87 -4.44 11.33
CA GLN A 101 -17.42 -4.57 11.35
C GLN A 101 -16.82 -4.45 9.94
N ARG A 102 -17.46 -5.05 8.93
CA ARG A 102 -16.97 -4.96 7.54
C ARG A 102 -17.26 -3.63 6.88
N THR A 103 -18.23 -2.84 7.33
CA THR A 103 -18.54 -1.54 6.74
C THR A 103 -17.88 -0.37 7.45
N ALA A 104 -17.41 -0.55 8.69
CA ALA A 104 -16.85 0.49 9.54
C ALA A 104 -15.80 1.39 8.87
N HIS A 105 -15.01 0.83 7.95
CA HIS A 105 -13.93 1.56 7.25
C HIS A 105 -14.18 1.70 5.74
N THR A 106 -15.39 1.38 5.26
CA THR A 106 -15.73 1.36 3.83
C THR A 106 -16.46 2.65 3.46
N ASP A 107 -16.03 3.33 2.41
CA ASP A 107 -16.75 4.50 1.89
C ASP A 107 -18.15 4.13 1.37
N LEU A 108 -19.09 5.08 1.43
CA LEU A 108 -20.49 4.93 1.07
C LEU A 108 -20.66 4.39 -0.36
N GLN A 109 -19.85 4.85 -1.33
CA GLN A 109 -19.91 4.35 -2.71
C GLN A 109 -19.62 2.85 -2.80
N CYS A 110 -18.67 2.36 -2.01
CA CYS A 110 -18.37 0.94 -1.93
C CYS A 110 -19.50 0.17 -1.23
N GLN A 111 -20.11 0.73 -0.19
CA GLN A 111 -21.24 0.12 0.52
C GLN A 111 -22.47 -0.05 -0.39
N LEU A 112 -22.75 0.95 -1.24
CA LEU A 112 -23.86 0.93 -2.20
C LEU A 112 -23.67 -0.14 -3.29
N ARG A 113 -22.44 -0.38 -3.73
CA ARG A 113 -22.11 -1.40 -4.76
C ARG A 113 -21.93 -2.81 -4.20
N THR A 114 -21.78 -2.97 -2.88
CA THR A 114 -21.47 -4.26 -2.27
C THR A 114 -22.74 -5.01 -1.89
N PHE A 115 -23.13 -5.99 -2.72
CA PHE A 115 -24.29 -6.85 -2.47
C PHE A 115 -23.97 -8.14 -1.73
N ARG A 116 -22.74 -8.63 -1.86
CA ARG A 116 -22.23 -9.86 -1.22
C ARG A 116 -20.76 -9.65 -0.87
N SER A 117 -20.39 -9.91 0.39
CA SER A 117 -18.99 -10.15 0.74
C SER A 117 -18.71 -11.63 0.52
N ALA A 118 -17.74 -11.97 -0.32
CA ALA A 118 -17.26 -13.34 -0.39
C ALA A 118 -16.50 -13.64 0.91
N ALA A 119 -17.02 -14.54 1.73
CA ALA A 119 -16.28 -15.07 2.86
C ALA A 119 -14.94 -15.65 2.36
N PRO A 120 -13.84 -15.48 3.11
CA PRO A 120 -12.59 -16.11 2.76
C PRO A 120 -12.78 -17.63 2.72
N ARG A 121 -12.29 -18.27 1.66
CA ARG A 121 -12.37 -19.74 1.54
C ARG A 121 -11.48 -20.45 2.55
N PHE A 122 -10.38 -19.79 2.94
CA PHE A 122 -9.36 -20.30 3.85
C PHE A 122 -9.02 -19.20 4.88
N PRO A 123 -9.85 -18.99 5.91
CA PRO A 123 -9.67 -17.89 6.86
C PRO A 123 -8.34 -18.00 7.63
N GLU A 124 -8.01 -19.18 8.15
CA GLU A 124 -6.79 -19.45 8.92
C GLU A 124 -5.51 -19.17 8.11
N LEU A 125 -5.52 -19.56 6.82
CA LEU A 125 -4.43 -19.24 5.89
C LEU A 125 -4.28 -17.72 5.72
N GLU A 126 -5.39 -17.01 5.52
CA GLU A 126 -5.34 -15.55 5.38
C GLU A 126 -4.82 -14.87 6.64
N GLU A 127 -5.17 -15.37 7.83
CA GLU A 127 -4.70 -14.86 9.12
C GLU A 127 -3.17 -14.99 9.26
N ARG A 128 -2.61 -16.17 9.01
CA ARG A 128 -1.15 -16.39 9.05
C ARG A 128 -0.40 -15.52 8.04
N VAL A 129 -0.97 -15.29 6.85
CA VAL A 129 -0.37 -14.39 5.86
C VAL A 129 -0.41 -12.94 6.35
N ILE A 130 -1.45 -12.52 7.06
CA ILE A 130 -1.55 -11.16 7.61
C ILE A 130 -0.58 -10.94 8.74
N GLU A 131 -0.43 -11.88 9.67
CA GLU A 131 0.57 -11.81 10.75
C GLU A 131 1.97 -11.59 10.16
N TRP A 132 2.31 -12.34 9.12
CA TRP A 132 3.56 -12.14 8.39
C TRP A 132 3.64 -10.76 7.72
N LEU A 133 2.57 -10.28 7.08
CA LEU A 133 2.54 -8.94 6.50
C LEU A 133 2.65 -7.83 7.56
N GLN A 134 2.13 -8.04 8.76
CA GLN A 134 2.26 -7.10 9.89
C GLN A 134 3.70 -7.04 10.38
N ALA A 135 4.36 -8.19 10.57
CA ALA A 135 5.79 -8.23 10.89
C ALA A 135 6.65 -7.51 9.83
N LEU A 136 6.31 -7.66 8.54
CA LEU A 136 7.01 -6.91 7.47
C LEU A 136 6.74 -5.41 7.52
N ARG A 137 5.55 -4.98 7.96
CA ARG A 137 5.22 -3.56 8.12
C ARG A 137 5.98 -2.92 9.27
N GLU A 138 6.24 -3.65 10.36
CA GLU A 138 7.05 -3.19 11.48
C GLU A 138 8.49 -2.86 11.06
N ILE A 139 9.01 -3.60 10.08
CA ILE A 139 10.34 -3.34 9.47
C ILE A 139 10.27 -2.49 8.19
N HIS A 140 9.13 -1.86 7.91
CA HIS A 140 8.89 -0.98 6.75
C HIS A 140 9.14 -1.62 5.37
N ILE A 141 9.05 -2.95 5.25
CA ILE A 141 9.19 -3.65 3.97
C ILE A 141 7.81 -3.88 3.35
N ASN A 142 7.61 -3.43 2.11
CA ASN A 142 6.42 -3.76 1.32
C ASN A 142 6.72 -4.92 0.36
N PRO A 143 6.22 -6.14 0.62
CA PRO A 143 6.49 -7.29 -0.23
C PRO A 143 5.78 -7.17 -1.59
N ALA A 144 6.43 -7.66 -2.64
CA ALA A 144 5.81 -7.76 -3.95
C ALA A 144 4.60 -8.73 -3.92
N PRO A 145 3.59 -8.54 -4.79
CA PRO A 145 2.44 -9.46 -4.88
C PRO A 145 2.83 -10.93 -5.03
N SER A 146 3.86 -11.22 -5.83
CA SER A 146 4.39 -12.57 -6.02
C SER A 146 4.94 -13.16 -4.71
N ALA A 147 5.62 -12.36 -3.89
CA ALA A 147 6.13 -12.81 -2.59
C ALA A 147 4.99 -13.16 -1.61
N VAL A 148 3.89 -12.39 -1.63
CA VAL A 148 2.71 -12.70 -0.80
C VAL A 148 2.04 -14.00 -1.26
N ILE A 149 1.95 -14.21 -2.57
CA ILE A 149 1.43 -15.45 -3.15
C ILE A 149 2.29 -16.66 -2.75
N GLU A 150 3.61 -16.56 -2.87
CA GLU A 150 4.52 -17.64 -2.48
C GLU A 150 4.46 -17.92 -0.98
N LYS A 151 4.41 -16.88 -0.14
CA LYS A 151 4.21 -17.06 1.31
C LYS A 151 2.88 -17.76 1.61
N ALA A 152 1.80 -17.41 0.91
CA ALA A 152 0.51 -18.05 1.08
C ALA A 152 0.53 -19.54 0.69
N LYS A 153 1.30 -19.92 -0.34
CA LYS A 153 1.50 -21.33 -0.70
C LYS A 153 2.28 -22.09 0.37
N ALA A 154 3.34 -21.49 0.93
CA ALA A 154 4.09 -22.09 2.03
C ALA A 154 3.18 -22.33 3.24
N VAL A 155 2.42 -21.32 3.65
CA VAL A 155 1.44 -21.42 4.75
C VAL A 155 0.37 -22.46 4.46
N ALA A 156 -0.10 -22.59 3.20
CA ALA A 156 -1.04 -23.65 2.83
C ALA A 156 -0.43 -25.05 3.01
N GLY A 157 0.86 -25.21 2.67
CA GLY A 157 1.61 -26.44 2.90
C GLY A 157 1.69 -26.79 4.39
N ASP A 158 2.05 -25.80 5.22
CA ASP A 158 2.17 -25.97 6.68
C ASP A 158 0.82 -26.34 7.33
N LEU A 159 -0.28 -25.79 6.82
CA LEU A 159 -1.64 -26.09 7.27
C LEU A 159 -2.24 -27.36 6.64
N GLY A 160 -1.52 -28.04 5.75
CA GLY A 160 -2.02 -29.23 5.04
C GLY A 160 -3.18 -28.95 4.08
N ILE A 161 -3.34 -27.71 3.61
CA ILE A 161 -4.41 -27.32 2.68
C ILE A 161 -4.03 -27.75 1.26
N ALA A 162 -4.49 -28.95 0.88
CA ALA A 162 -4.28 -29.48 -0.46
C ALA A 162 -4.99 -28.65 -1.55
N GLY A 163 -4.30 -28.40 -2.67
CA GLY A 163 -4.88 -27.77 -3.86
C GLY A 163 -4.99 -26.24 -3.81
N PHE A 164 -4.40 -25.57 -2.81
CA PHE A 164 -4.27 -24.11 -2.82
C PHE A 164 -3.25 -23.67 -3.88
N LYS A 165 -3.73 -23.06 -4.96
CA LYS A 165 -2.86 -22.63 -6.09
C LYS A 165 -2.18 -21.28 -5.89
N GLY A 166 -2.67 -20.44 -4.97
CA GLY A 166 -2.21 -19.05 -4.82
C GLY A 166 -2.32 -18.24 -6.12
N SER A 167 -3.50 -18.21 -6.76
CA SER A 167 -3.64 -17.48 -8.03
C SER A 167 -3.59 -15.94 -7.84
N PRO A 168 -3.24 -15.16 -8.89
CA PRO A 168 -3.32 -13.71 -8.83
C PRO A 168 -4.71 -13.20 -8.42
N GLY A 169 -5.78 -13.82 -8.95
CA GLY A 169 -7.15 -13.49 -8.57
C GLY A 169 -7.51 -13.85 -7.11
N TRP A 170 -6.83 -14.82 -6.49
CA TRP A 170 -6.92 -15.01 -5.04
C TRP A 170 -6.30 -13.84 -4.30
N PHE A 171 -5.09 -13.41 -4.69
CA PHE A 171 -4.38 -12.30 -4.07
C PHE A 171 -5.17 -10.99 -4.19
N GLU A 172 -5.74 -10.66 -5.35
CA GLU A 172 -6.58 -9.48 -5.52
C GLU A 172 -7.79 -9.47 -4.56
N ARG A 173 -8.46 -10.62 -4.40
CA ARG A 173 -9.59 -10.76 -3.48
C ARG A 173 -9.15 -10.67 -2.02
N PHE A 174 -8.02 -11.29 -1.67
CA PHE A 174 -7.41 -11.20 -0.35
C PHE A 174 -7.04 -9.74 -0.03
N ARG A 175 -6.34 -9.07 -0.95
CA ARG A 175 -5.97 -7.65 -0.89
C ARG A 175 -7.19 -6.76 -0.66
N LYS A 176 -8.26 -6.98 -1.43
CA LYS A 176 -9.53 -6.24 -1.29
C LYS A 176 -10.23 -6.51 0.03
N ARG A 177 -10.29 -7.77 0.49
CA ARG A 177 -10.90 -8.14 1.79
C ARG A 177 -10.15 -7.53 2.97
N ARG A 178 -8.82 -7.59 2.94
CA ARG A 178 -7.94 -7.13 4.02
C ARG A 178 -7.51 -5.67 3.85
N ARG A 179 -8.02 -4.98 2.82
CA ARG A 179 -7.77 -3.55 2.51
C ARG A 179 -6.30 -3.20 2.57
N LEU A 180 -5.45 -4.05 1.97
CA LEU A 180 -4.04 -3.73 1.89
C LEU A 180 -3.92 -2.55 0.92
N VAL A 181 -3.61 -1.37 1.45
CA VAL A 181 -3.38 -0.15 0.66
C VAL A 181 -2.10 -0.36 -0.14
N ASP A 182 -2.13 0.04 -1.41
CA ASP A 182 -0.93 0.11 -2.23
C ASP A 182 -0.07 1.25 -1.68
N ARG A 183 0.82 0.92 -0.75
CA ARG A 183 1.89 1.85 -0.39
C ARG A 183 2.91 1.86 -1.53
N PRO A 184 3.44 3.03 -1.89
CA PRO A 184 4.58 3.12 -2.78
C PRO A 184 5.64 2.14 -2.32
N ARG A 185 6.06 1.26 -3.23
CA ARG A 185 7.07 0.26 -2.91
C ARG A 185 8.37 1.00 -2.74
N VAL A 186 8.88 1.09 -1.51
CA VAL A 186 10.24 1.55 -1.26
C VAL A 186 11.16 0.45 -1.78
N THR A 187 11.59 0.58 -3.02
CA THR A 187 12.62 -0.28 -3.60
C THR A 187 13.94 0.06 -2.92
N ILE A 188 14.44 -0.88 -2.11
CA ILE A 188 15.80 -0.83 -1.57
C ILE A 188 16.73 -1.05 -2.77
N GLY A 189 17.10 0.03 -3.44
CA GLY A 189 17.74 0.02 -4.75
C GLY A 189 16.98 0.92 -5.71
N GLY A 190 17.06 2.23 -5.47
CA GLY A 190 16.33 3.24 -6.22
C GLY A 190 16.81 3.34 -7.67
N TYR A 191 16.18 2.59 -8.55
CA TYR A 191 16.05 2.91 -9.97
C TYR A 191 14.75 2.28 -10.45
N ASP A 192 13.64 2.99 -10.30
CA ASP A 192 12.57 2.98 -11.29
C ASP A 192 11.51 4.02 -10.95
N SER A 193 11.50 5.06 -11.79
CA SER A 193 10.35 5.88 -12.17
C SER A 193 9.72 6.78 -11.10
N GLU A 194 10.02 8.08 -11.22
CA GLU A 194 9.21 9.18 -10.71
C GLU A 194 7.73 8.99 -11.08
N VAL A 195 6.92 8.54 -10.13
CA VAL A 195 5.49 8.83 -10.16
C VAL A 195 5.33 10.22 -9.57
N LYS A 196 5.02 11.19 -10.44
CA LYS A 196 4.49 12.51 -10.06
C LYS A 196 3.32 12.29 -9.10
N ILE A 197 3.59 12.48 -7.81
CA ILE A 197 2.53 12.71 -6.84
C ILE A 197 2.03 14.11 -7.15
N GLY A 198 0.89 14.17 -7.87
CA GLY A 198 0.16 15.41 -8.04
C GLY A 198 -0.20 15.96 -6.67
N GLU A 199 0.33 17.14 -6.39
CA GLU A 199 -0.42 18.30 -5.90
C GLU A 199 -1.59 17.91 -4.99
N LEU A 200 -1.24 17.66 -3.73
CA LEU A 200 -2.18 17.65 -2.63
C LEU A 200 -2.63 19.10 -2.43
N ASP A 201 -3.88 19.37 -2.81
CA ASP A 201 -4.56 20.63 -2.52
C ASP A 201 -4.36 21.02 -1.06
N HIS A 202 -3.66 22.15 -0.90
CA HIS A 202 -3.59 22.92 0.31
C HIS A 202 -5.01 23.42 0.61
N VAL A 203 -5.71 22.72 1.50
CA VAL A 203 -6.94 23.24 2.10
C VAL A 203 -6.49 24.34 3.07
N GLU A 204 -6.41 25.57 2.56
CA GLU A 204 -6.43 26.77 3.38
C GLU A 204 -7.68 26.71 4.24
N SER A 205 -7.46 26.54 5.55
CA SER A 205 -8.50 26.79 6.55
C SER A 205 -8.53 28.30 6.74
N GLU A 206 -9.58 28.93 6.23
CA GLU A 206 -9.96 30.28 6.57
C GLU A 206 -10.22 30.34 8.08
N GLU A 207 -9.29 30.93 8.84
CA GLU A 207 -9.59 31.48 10.16
C GLU A 207 -9.82 32.99 10.01
N GLU A 208 -11.07 33.36 10.23
CA GLU A 208 -11.59 34.73 10.19
C GLU A 208 -11.22 35.48 11.49
N ALA A 209 -10.49 36.58 11.29
CA ALA A 209 -10.53 37.87 12.00
C ALA A 209 -10.35 37.94 13.52
N VAL A 210 -9.25 38.59 13.95
CA VAL A 210 -9.35 39.77 14.83
C VAL A 210 -8.29 40.81 14.42
N GLU A 211 -8.73 42.05 14.22
CA GLU A 211 -7.92 43.24 13.93
C GLU A 211 -6.97 43.61 15.09
N GLU A 212 -5.77 44.12 14.79
CA GLU A 212 -5.36 45.47 15.22
C GLU A 212 -4.11 45.94 14.46
N ALA A 213 -4.07 47.25 14.19
CA ALA A 213 -3.08 47.95 13.40
C ALA A 213 -1.72 48.12 14.09
N VAL A 214 -0.67 48.42 13.31
CA VAL A 214 0.25 49.57 13.46
C VAL A 214 1.52 49.36 12.61
N GLY A 215 1.69 50.22 11.60
CA GLY A 215 2.87 51.08 11.45
C GLY A 215 4.20 50.52 10.94
N SER A 216 4.64 51.14 9.83
CA SER A 216 6.06 51.38 9.43
C SER A 216 6.81 50.17 8.86
N ASP A 217 7.76 50.27 7.93
CA ASP A 217 8.56 51.39 7.47
C ASP A 217 9.19 51.04 6.12
N VAL A 218 9.60 52.08 5.41
CA VAL A 218 10.23 52.10 4.09
C VAL A 218 11.65 51.53 4.14
N HIS A 219 12.01 50.60 3.25
CA HIS A 219 13.38 50.53 2.71
C HIS A 219 13.47 49.82 1.35
N GLU A 220 13.51 50.64 0.31
CA GLU A 220 14.09 50.37 -1.00
C GLU A 220 15.61 50.55 -0.89
N PRO A 221 16.41 49.65 -1.48
CA PRO A 221 17.64 50.15 -2.09
C PRO A 221 17.93 49.53 -3.46
N GLU A 222 17.98 50.43 -4.44
CA GLU A 222 19.12 50.72 -5.30
C GLU A 222 19.72 49.58 -6.15
N LEU A 223 19.33 49.65 -7.43
CA LEU A 223 20.05 49.14 -8.60
C LEU A 223 21.41 49.81 -8.74
N HIS A 224 22.47 49.01 -8.94
CA HIS A 224 23.75 49.46 -9.49
C HIS A 224 24.21 48.59 -10.68
N PRO A 225 25.03 49.15 -11.60
CA PRO A 225 25.15 48.73 -13.00
C PRO A 225 26.23 47.65 -13.26
N PRO A 226 26.28 47.07 -14.49
CA PRO A 226 27.21 45.99 -14.83
C PRO A 226 28.62 46.53 -15.12
N GLY A 227 29.62 45.98 -14.42
CA GLY A 227 31.04 46.21 -14.63
C GLY A 227 31.76 45.00 -15.22
N GLU A 228 32.45 45.27 -16.32
CA GLU A 228 33.52 44.59 -17.08
C GLU A 228 34.12 43.21 -16.68
N PRO A 229 34.54 42.41 -17.68
CA PRO A 229 35.15 41.09 -17.50
C PRO A 229 36.61 41.18 -17.03
N THR A 230 36.87 40.68 -15.82
CA THR A 230 38.22 40.46 -15.30
C THR A 230 38.79 39.14 -15.85
N VAL A 231 39.91 39.25 -16.57
CA VAL A 231 40.76 38.16 -17.05
C VAL A 231 41.38 37.43 -15.85
N LEU A 232 41.06 36.14 -15.68
CA LEU A 232 41.73 35.27 -14.71
C LEU A 232 42.98 34.63 -15.33
N PRO A 233 44.13 34.61 -14.63
CA PRO A 233 45.29 33.84 -15.06
C PRO A 233 45.04 32.33 -14.85
N SER A 234 45.23 31.58 -15.93
CA SER A 234 45.27 30.12 -15.93
C SER A 234 46.47 29.62 -15.12
N VAL A 235 46.23 29.23 -13.88
CA VAL A 235 47.17 28.47 -13.04
C VAL A 235 46.62 27.05 -12.98
N PHE A 236 47.18 26.16 -13.81
CA PHE A 236 46.95 24.73 -13.71
C PHE A 236 47.48 24.22 -12.36
N PRO A 237 46.65 23.63 -11.50
CA PRO A 237 47.14 22.95 -10.30
C PRO A 237 47.89 21.69 -10.74
N GLN A 238 49.18 21.60 -10.39
CA GLN A 238 49.92 20.34 -10.48
C GLN A 238 49.25 19.31 -9.57
N PRO A 239 48.96 18.08 -10.06
CA PRO A 239 48.37 17.03 -9.23
C PRO A 239 49.37 16.59 -8.16
N GLN A 240 49.05 16.91 -6.90
CA GLN A 240 49.74 16.37 -5.73
C GLN A 240 49.38 14.87 -5.58
N PRO A 241 50.35 13.99 -5.28
CA PRO A 241 50.13 12.55 -5.24
C PRO A 241 49.40 12.12 -3.95
N SER A 242 48.07 12.10 -3.96
CA SER A 242 47.22 11.54 -2.88
C SER A 242 46.94 10.03 -3.03
N ALA A 243 47.77 9.30 -3.78
CA ALA A 243 47.54 7.90 -4.16
C ALA A 243 47.52 6.88 -2.99
N VAL A 244 47.77 7.31 -1.75
CA VAL A 244 47.81 6.43 -0.57
C VAL A 244 46.42 6.28 0.07
N GLU A 245 45.52 7.25 -0.08
CA GLU A 245 44.18 7.21 0.54
C GLU A 245 43.24 6.19 -0.12
N ASP A 246 43.40 5.93 -1.43
CA ASP A 246 42.55 5.02 -2.18
C ASP A 246 42.80 3.53 -1.83
N ALA A 247 44.04 3.16 -1.53
CA ALA A 247 44.40 1.77 -1.20
C ALA A 247 43.86 1.33 0.18
N THR A 248 43.82 2.26 1.15
CA THR A 248 43.24 2.01 2.48
C THR A 248 41.74 1.78 2.44
N ASN A 249 41.05 2.34 1.43
CA ASN A 249 39.62 2.18 1.26
C ASN A 249 39.26 0.75 0.80
N VAL A 250 39.99 0.20 -0.18
CA VAL A 250 39.72 -1.16 -0.70
C VAL A 250 39.94 -2.24 0.35
N GLN A 251 41.00 -2.16 1.17
CA GLN A 251 41.22 -3.13 2.25
C GLN A 251 40.12 -3.07 3.32
N THR A 252 39.63 -1.87 3.63
CA THR A 252 38.53 -1.69 4.58
C THR A 252 37.25 -2.34 4.05
N LEU A 253 36.94 -2.15 2.77
CA LEU A 253 35.79 -2.78 2.10
C LEU A 253 35.90 -4.31 2.09
N LEU A 254 37.08 -4.86 1.80
CA LEU A 254 37.30 -6.32 1.85
C LEU A 254 37.06 -6.88 3.26
N ARG A 255 37.46 -6.16 4.32
CA ARG A 255 37.23 -6.56 5.71
C ARG A 255 35.75 -6.52 6.08
N GLN A 256 35.04 -5.48 5.66
CA GLN A 256 33.59 -5.35 5.88
C GLN A 256 32.81 -6.47 5.16
N LEU A 257 33.19 -6.81 3.94
CA LEU A 257 32.60 -7.93 3.19
C LEU A 257 32.81 -9.27 3.91
N ALA A 258 34.01 -9.53 4.42
CA ALA A 258 34.30 -10.77 5.16
C ALA A 258 33.47 -10.90 6.46
N ASP A 259 33.25 -9.80 7.18
CA ASP A 259 32.38 -9.76 8.36
C ASP A 259 30.91 -10.02 7.98
N LEU A 260 30.43 -9.42 6.89
CA LEU A 260 29.08 -9.64 6.37
C LEU A 260 28.87 -11.10 5.91
N GLU A 261 29.83 -11.69 5.19
CA GLU A 261 29.80 -13.11 4.83
C GLU A 261 29.69 -14.02 6.07
N SER A 262 30.44 -13.70 7.12
CA SER A 262 30.43 -14.45 8.38
C SER A 262 29.08 -14.36 9.08
N LYS A 263 28.50 -13.16 9.15
CA LYS A 263 27.15 -12.92 9.69
C LYS A 263 26.07 -13.65 8.89
N LEU A 264 26.14 -13.62 7.56
CA LEU A 264 25.22 -14.35 6.70
C LEU A 264 25.32 -15.86 6.94
N ARG A 265 26.52 -16.43 7.05
CA ARG A 265 26.68 -17.87 7.36
C ARG A 265 26.13 -18.22 8.74
N ALA A 266 26.39 -17.40 9.76
CA ALA A 266 25.83 -17.61 11.10
C ALA A 266 24.29 -17.59 11.06
N PHE A 267 23.70 -16.66 10.33
CA PHE A 267 22.25 -16.59 10.11
C PHE A 267 21.73 -17.84 9.37
N GLN A 268 22.45 -18.34 8.37
CA GLN A 268 22.10 -19.57 7.65
C GLN A 268 21.98 -20.77 8.59
N HIS A 269 22.94 -20.92 9.51
CA HIS A 269 22.94 -22.00 10.48
C HIS A 269 21.79 -21.87 11.49
N ALA A 270 21.40 -20.65 11.85
CA ALA A 270 20.27 -20.41 12.75
C ALA A 270 18.90 -20.61 12.07
N HIS A 271 18.79 -20.38 10.76
CA HIS A 271 17.53 -20.36 10.02
C HIS A 271 17.56 -21.20 8.73
N PRO A 272 17.55 -22.54 8.83
CA PRO A 272 17.71 -23.44 7.68
C PRO A 272 16.56 -23.38 6.64
N LEU A 273 15.38 -22.83 7.00
CA LEU A 273 14.22 -22.76 6.11
C LEU A 273 14.27 -21.59 5.10
N GLU A 274 15.17 -20.60 5.28
CA GLU A 274 15.30 -19.43 4.40
C GLU A 274 16.50 -19.54 3.44
N CYS A 275 16.88 -20.76 3.07
CA CYS A 275 18.17 -21.04 2.44
C CYS A 275 18.32 -20.41 1.03
N GLY A 276 17.25 -20.29 0.25
CA GLY A 276 17.35 -19.88 -1.15
C GLY A 276 17.82 -18.43 -1.37
N ARG A 277 17.24 -17.46 -0.67
CA ARG A 277 17.63 -16.04 -0.81
C ARG A 277 18.99 -15.78 -0.20
N LEU A 278 19.28 -16.43 0.92
CA LEU A 278 20.54 -16.26 1.62
C LEU A 278 21.72 -16.80 0.82
N GLN A 279 21.52 -17.93 0.12
CA GLN A 279 22.52 -18.51 -0.76
C GLN A 279 22.82 -17.60 -1.96
N GLN A 280 21.81 -16.91 -2.50
CA GLN A 280 22.02 -15.88 -3.53
C GLN A 280 22.80 -14.68 -2.97
N CYS A 281 22.51 -14.21 -1.75
CA CYS A 281 23.27 -13.14 -1.11
C CYS A 281 24.73 -13.51 -0.90
N LEU A 282 25.01 -14.75 -0.44
CA LEU A 282 26.37 -15.27 -0.30
C LEU A 282 27.09 -15.35 -1.65
N ALA A 283 26.43 -15.86 -2.70
CA ALA A 283 26.99 -15.90 -4.04
C ALA A 283 27.37 -14.50 -4.54
N ASN A 284 26.47 -13.52 -4.38
CA ASN A 284 26.74 -12.14 -4.78
C ASN A 284 27.91 -11.53 -3.99
N ALA A 285 27.97 -11.75 -2.66
CA ALA A 285 29.08 -11.28 -1.83
C ALA A 285 30.43 -11.85 -2.30
N THR A 286 30.48 -13.14 -2.65
CA THR A 286 31.72 -13.75 -3.16
C THR A 286 32.20 -13.15 -4.47
N VAL A 287 31.29 -12.83 -5.40
CA VAL A 287 31.64 -12.18 -6.68
C VAL A 287 32.24 -10.80 -6.43
N ILE A 288 31.57 -9.96 -5.62
CA ILE A 288 32.06 -8.61 -5.28
C ILE A 288 33.44 -8.68 -4.62
N ARG A 289 33.66 -9.66 -3.73
CA ARG A 289 34.97 -9.89 -3.09
C ARG A 289 36.06 -10.21 -4.12
N HIS A 290 35.77 -11.05 -5.12
CA HIS A 290 36.73 -11.38 -6.18
C HIS A 290 37.09 -10.15 -7.03
N ASP A 291 36.10 -9.34 -7.40
CA ASP A 291 36.33 -8.12 -8.18
C ASP A 291 37.20 -7.11 -7.40
N LEU A 292 36.91 -6.91 -6.11
CA LEU A 292 37.72 -6.03 -5.26
C LEU A 292 39.16 -6.53 -5.09
N LEU A 293 39.37 -7.84 -4.97
CA LEU A 293 40.71 -8.43 -4.92
C LEU A 293 41.47 -8.19 -6.24
N ALA A 294 40.80 -8.31 -7.39
CA ALA A 294 41.39 -8.03 -8.70
C ALA A 294 41.77 -6.54 -8.83
N VAL A 295 40.90 -5.62 -8.39
CA VAL A 295 41.20 -4.18 -8.35
C VAL A 295 42.40 -3.90 -7.45
N HIS A 296 42.42 -4.47 -6.25
CA HIS A 296 43.54 -4.31 -5.31
C HIS A 296 44.85 -4.84 -5.89
N ALA A 297 44.85 -6.02 -6.52
CA ALA A 297 46.03 -6.58 -7.18
C ALA A 297 46.54 -5.67 -8.32
N ASN A 298 45.64 -5.14 -9.15
CA ASN A 298 45.99 -4.20 -10.21
C ASN A 298 46.58 -2.89 -9.64
N MET A 299 46.02 -2.38 -8.55
CA MET A 299 46.57 -1.21 -7.84
C MET A 299 47.98 -1.48 -7.31
N GLN A 300 48.23 -2.67 -6.74
CA GLN A 300 49.55 -3.06 -6.28
C GLN A 300 50.56 -3.16 -7.42
N VAL A 301 50.19 -3.76 -8.56
CA VAL A 301 51.07 -3.83 -9.74
C VAL A 301 51.41 -2.43 -10.26
N ARG A 302 50.44 -1.51 -10.32
CA ARG A 302 50.67 -0.11 -10.72
C ARG A 302 51.60 0.61 -9.74
N SER A 303 51.38 0.43 -8.44
CA SER A 303 52.24 1.00 -7.40
C SER A 303 53.67 0.48 -7.50
N MET A 304 53.86 -0.83 -7.66
CA MET A 304 55.18 -1.45 -7.85
C MET A 304 55.91 -0.89 -9.08
N ARG A 305 55.21 -0.77 -10.22
CA ARG A 305 55.79 -0.18 -11.45
C ARG A 305 56.22 1.28 -11.25
N ALA A 306 55.42 2.07 -10.55
CA ALA A 306 55.76 3.45 -10.23
C ALA A 306 57.01 3.54 -9.32
N THR A 307 57.13 2.66 -8.33
CA THR A 307 58.30 2.65 -7.42
C THR A 307 59.58 2.10 -8.06
N ALA A 308 59.46 1.20 -9.04
CA ALA A 308 60.60 0.54 -9.66
C ALA A 308 61.41 1.46 -10.60
N GLY A 309 60.99 2.71 -10.79
CA GLY A 309 61.74 3.66 -11.62
C GLY A 309 61.91 3.21 -13.07
N PHE A 310 61.05 2.31 -13.57
CA PHE A 310 60.88 2.07 -15.00
C PHE A 310 60.23 3.32 -15.58
N GLY A 311 61.04 4.38 -15.74
CA GLY A 311 60.75 5.44 -16.67
C GLY A 311 60.47 4.79 -18.01
N ASP A 312 59.46 5.32 -18.70
CA ASP A 312 59.11 4.96 -20.06
C ASP A 312 60.37 5.11 -20.90
N VAL A 313 61.14 4.03 -21.01
CA VAL A 313 62.20 3.96 -22.00
C VAL A 313 61.40 3.80 -23.27
N ASP A 314 61.16 4.92 -23.95
CA ASP A 314 60.80 4.97 -25.37
C ASP A 314 61.90 4.21 -26.11
N VAL A 315 61.81 2.88 -26.08
CA VAL A 315 62.52 2.03 -26.99
C VAL A 315 61.81 2.29 -28.29
N ASP A 316 62.41 3.16 -29.09
CA ASP A 316 62.08 3.38 -30.50
C ASP A 316 62.28 2.03 -31.22
N VAL A 317 61.29 1.16 -31.07
CA VAL A 317 61.22 -0.13 -31.76
C VAL A 317 60.81 0.23 -33.18
N GLN A 318 61.82 0.57 -33.96
CA GLN A 318 61.71 0.74 -35.39
C GLN A 318 61.06 -0.54 -35.96
N PRO A 319 59.88 -0.45 -36.58
CA PRO A 319 59.16 -1.64 -37.04
C PRO A 319 60.03 -2.39 -38.06
N PRO A 320 60.10 -3.74 -37.97
CA PRO A 320 60.91 -4.52 -38.89
C PRO A 320 60.44 -4.28 -40.33
N PRO A 321 61.36 -4.11 -41.29
CA PRO A 321 61.01 -3.83 -42.67
C PRO A 321 60.17 -4.98 -43.23
N LEU A 322 59.04 -4.61 -43.87
CA LEU A 322 58.14 -5.56 -44.51
C LEU A 322 58.88 -6.30 -45.64
N PRO A 323 58.72 -7.63 -45.77
CA PRO A 323 59.35 -8.38 -46.84
C PRO A 323 58.76 -7.97 -48.19
N GLU A 324 59.63 -7.55 -49.11
CA GLU A 324 59.28 -7.32 -50.52
C GLU A 324 58.78 -8.63 -51.14
N LEU A 325 57.54 -8.61 -51.63
CA LEU A 325 56.94 -9.70 -52.38
C LEU A 325 57.60 -9.75 -53.77
N ALA A 326 58.33 -10.84 -54.02
CA ALA A 326 58.86 -11.22 -55.34
C ALA A 326 57.89 -12.14 -56.08
#